data_AF-A0A4D4K6C1-F1
#
_entry.id   AF-A0A4D4K6C1-F1
#
_cell.length_a   1.000
_cell.length_b   1.000
_cell.length_c   1.000
_cell.angle_alpha   90.00
_cell.angle_beta   90.00
_cell.angle_gamma   90.00
#
_symmetry.space_group_name_H-M   'P 1'
#
loop_
_entity.id
_entity.type
_entity.pdbx_description
1 polymer ?
#
loop_
_entity_poly.entity_id
_entity_poly.type
_entity_poly.pdbx_seq_one_letter_code
_entity_poly.pdbx_strand_id
1 'polypeptide(L)' 'MSFVNGIGCDLRAVEAGLTLPFSSGAVEGQVNRIKMLKRQMFGRADLALLRKRVLLAV' A
#
# COMPACT_ATOMS: atom_id res chain seq x y z
N MET A 1 -8.19 4.00 23.05
CA MET A 1 -8.28 2.52 23.08
C MET A 1 -8.52 1.87 21.70
N SER A 2 -8.84 2.60 20.63
CA SER A 2 -9.19 1.97 19.34
C SER A 2 -8.08 1.14 18.70
N PHE A 3 -6.81 1.58 18.80
CA PHE A 3 -5.67 0.85 18.23
C PHE A 3 -5.49 -0.55 18.86
N VAL A 4 -5.54 -0.63 20.19
CA VAL A 4 -5.42 -1.90 20.93
C VAL A 4 -6.59 -2.84 20.60
N ASN A 5 -7.81 -2.30 20.52
CA ASN A 5 -8.98 -3.09 20.13
C ASN A 5 -8.89 -3.58 18.68
N GLY A 6 -8.35 -2.77 17.75
CA GLY A 6 -8.12 -3.17 16.37
C GLY A 6 -7.12 -4.32 16.25
N ILE A 7 -5.99 -4.25 16.99
CA ILE A 7 -5.03 -5.36 17.07
C ILE A 7 -5.70 -6.62 17.63
N GLY A 8 -6.55 -6.48 18.64
CA GLY A 8 -7.31 -7.59 19.21
C GLY A 8 -8.19 -8.29 18.17
N CYS A 9 -8.85 -7.53 17.29
CA CYS A 9 -9.64 -8.06 16.18
C CYS A 9 -8.77 -8.75 15.10
N ASP A 10 -7.58 -8.23 14.85
CA ASP A 10 -6.67 -8.71 13.80
C ASP A 10 -5.57 -9.67 14.30
N LEU A 11 -5.69 -10.19 15.52
CA LEU A 11 -4.63 -10.96 16.20
C LEU A 11 -4.09 -12.12 15.33
N ARG A 12 -4.97 -12.86 14.65
CA ARG A 12 -4.58 -13.96 13.75
C ARG A 12 -3.73 -13.49 12.58
N ALA A 13 -4.01 -12.32 12.03
CA ALA A 13 -3.22 -11.74 10.94
C ALA A 13 -1.85 -11.28 11.44
N VAL A 14 -1.78 -10.74 12.66
CA VAL A 14 -0.52 -10.35 13.31
C VAL A 14 0.36 -11.57 13.59
N GLU A 15 -0.20 -12.63 14.19
CA GLU A 15 0.51 -13.89 14.44
C GLU A 15 1.04 -14.51 13.14
N ALA A 16 0.21 -14.55 12.09
CA ALA A 16 0.60 -15.06 10.78
C ALA A 16 1.71 -14.21 10.15
N GLY A 17 1.65 -12.88 10.26
CA GLY A 17 2.68 -11.98 9.75
C GLY A 17 4.04 -12.10 10.45
N LEU A 18 4.06 -12.59 11.70
CA LEU A 18 5.30 -12.84 12.45
C LEU A 18 5.85 -14.26 12.27
N THR A 19 4.98 -15.23 11.97
CA THR A 19 5.35 -16.67 11.96
C THR A 19 5.62 -17.18 10.55
N LEU A 20 4.94 -16.64 9.54
CA LEU A 20 5.08 -17.09 8.15
C LEU A 20 6.17 -16.30 7.42
N PRO A 21 6.86 -16.91 6.44
CA PRO A 21 7.88 -16.22 5.65
C PRO A 21 7.30 -15.24 4.61
N PHE A 22 5.97 -15.06 4.57
CA PHE A 22 5.30 -14.22 3.59
C PHE A 22 5.31 -12.75 4.04
N SER A 23 5.60 -11.84 3.11
CA SER A 23 5.60 -10.41 3.35
C SER A 23 4.79 -9.68 2.27
N SER A 24 4.00 -8.71 2.71
CA SER A 24 3.30 -7.76 1.82
C SER A 24 4.21 -6.65 1.27
N GLY A 25 5.49 -6.62 1.66
CA GLY A 25 6.38 -5.48 1.40
C GLY A 25 6.55 -5.11 -0.07
N ALA A 26 6.60 -6.10 -0.97
CA ALA A 26 6.66 -5.82 -2.42
C ALA A 26 5.38 -5.15 -2.94
N VAL A 27 4.22 -5.61 -2.47
CA VAL A 27 2.90 -5.05 -2.82
C VAL A 27 2.75 -3.65 -2.24
N GLU A 28 3.11 -3.46 -0.98
CA GLU A 28 3.09 -2.16 -0.30
C GLU A 28 4.01 -1.15 -0.98
N GLY A 29 5.20 -1.58 -1.41
CA GLY A 29 6.13 -0.76 -2.18
C GLY A 29 5.52 -0.27 -3.49
N GLN A 30 4.86 -1.14 -4.26
CA GLN A 30 4.16 -0.74 -5.48
C GLN A 30 3.01 0.22 -5.20
N VAL A 31 2.21 -0.04 -4.16
CA VAL A 31 1.12 0.86 -3.74
C VAL A 31 1.68 2.23 -3.33
N ASN A 32 2.79 2.27 -2.61
CA ASN A 32 3.43 3.52 -2.20
C ASN A 32 3.97 4.30 -3.42
N ARG A 33 4.59 3.61 -4.38
CA ARG A 33 5.05 4.21 -5.65
C ARG A 33 3.88 4.86 -6.41
N ILE A 34 2.74 4.17 -6.52
CA ILE A 34 1.54 4.70 -7.18
C ILE A 34 0.98 5.91 -6.42
N LYS A 35 0.90 5.83 -5.08
CA LYS A 35 0.46 6.95 -4.22
C LYS A 35 1.37 8.17 -4.39
N MET A 36 2.68 7.95 -4.48
CA MET A 36 3.68 9.00 -4.70
C MET A 36 3.48 9.68 -6.06
N LEU A 37 3.35 8.90 -7.14
CA LEU A 37 3.05 9.42 -8.48
C LEU A 37 1.77 10.25 -8.53
N LYS A 38 0.70 9.79 -7.86
CA LYS A 38 -0.56 10.55 -7.75
C LYS A 38 -0.39 11.85 -6.94
N ARG A 39 0.43 11.84 -5.88
CA ARG A 39 0.76 13.03 -5.06
C ARG A 39 1.56 14.08 -5.82
N GLN A 40 2.53 13.67 -6.65
CA GLN A 40 3.28 14.60 -7.53
C GLN A 40 2.36 15.40 -8.47
N MET A 41 1.17 14.87 -8.74
CA MET A 41 0.16 15.51 -9.60
C MET A 41 -0.88 16.30 -8.80
N PHE A 42 -0.67 16.49 -7.50
CA PHE A 42 -1.58 17.19 -6.60
C PHE A 42 -3.02 16.65 -6.66
N GLY A 43 -3.18 15.34 -6.86
CA GLY A 43 -4.48 14.69 -6.96
C GLY A 43 -5.21 14.89 -8.30
N ARG A 44 -4.62 15.59 -9.28
CA ARG A 44 -5.22 15.89 -10.60
C ARG A 44 -5.02 14.78 -11.63
N ALA A 45 -4.65 13.58 -11.19
CA ALA A 45 -4.43 12.42 -12.05
C ALA A 45 -5.72 11.61 -12.19
N ASP A 46 -6.39 11.72 -13.34
CA ASP A 46 -7.38 10.72 -13.73
C ASP A 46 -6.69 9.36 -14.01
N LEU A 47 -7.44 8.26 -13.95
CA LEU A 47 -6.91 6.90 -14.05
C LEU A 47 -6.07 6.70 -15.34
N ALA A 48 -6.53 7.26 -16.47
CA ALA A 48 -5.81 7.16 -17.74
C ALA A 48 -4.43 7.83 -17.68
N LEU A 49 -4.33 8.99 -17.02
CA LEU A 49 -3.08 9.73 -16.88
C LEU A 49 -2.14 9.06 -15.87
N LEU A 50 -2.68 8.57 -14.75
CA LEU A 50 -1.92 7.82 -13.75
C LEU A 50 -1.31 6.56 -14.37
N ARG A 51 -2.09 5.80 -15.16
CA ARG A 51 -1.61 4.60 -15.86
C ARG A 51 -0.44 4.92 -16.80
N LYS A 52 -0.55 5.98 -17.61
CA LYS A 52 0.54 6.43 -18.49
C LYS A 52 1.81 6.74 -17.69
N ARG A 53 1.70 7.45 -16.57
CA ARG A 53 2.89 7.76 -15.75
C ARG A 53 3.48 6.54 -15.03
N VAL A 54 2.66 5.58 -14.61
CA VAL A 54 3.18 4.34 -14.02
C VAL A 54 3.96 3.52 -15.05
N LEU A 55 3.46 3.42 -16.29
CA LEU A 55 4.13 2.67 -17.37
C LEU A 55 5.39 3.38 -17.89
N LEU A 56 5.41 4.72 -17.88
CA LEU A 56 6.54 5.53 -18.34
C LEU A 56 7.55 5.87 -17.23
N ALA A 57 7.20 5.62 -15.97
CA ALA A 57 8.15 5.72 -14.87
C ALA A 57 9.08 4.51 -14.96
N VAL A 58 10.23 4.69 -15.61
CA VAL A 58 11.37 3.78 -15.52
C VAL A 58 12.10 4.07 -14.22
#